data_AF-A0A0M3IV75-F1
#
_entry.id   AF-A0A0M3IV75-F1
#
_cell.length_a   1.000
_cell.length_b   1.000
_cell.length_c   1.000
_cell.angle_alpha   90.00
_cell.angle_beta   90.00
_cell.angle_gamma   90.00
#
_symmetry.space_group_name_H-M   'P 1'
#
loop_
_entity.id
_entity.type
_entity.pdbx_description
1 polymer ?
#
loop_
_entity_poly.entity_id
_entity_poly.type
_entity_poly.pdbx_seq_one_letter_code
_entity_poly.pdbx_strand_id
1 'polypeptide(L)'
;WELIIPPKPDGSCPIDHLSIVKVAVKKGGVYRNKLSPWAHYVTRPKDSLVYHQPFYNPPQSEIYRFKFPKPGQPESLRIYEAHVGISSWEGKINTYRDFADHVIPRIHSQGYNAIQLMAVMEHVYYASFGYQVTSFFAPASRSGTPEDLKYLVDKAHEKGIFILLDVVHSHASKNVDDGLNEWDGTNGCYFHDNSRGFHSLWDSRLFDYTQIETLRFLLSNLRWWVEEYGFDGFRFDGVTSMLYHTHGIADALSGGYDMYFGLNVDTDSLVYLMLANSFLHRKFPNIITIAEVLLFLLLLLPFITLNYY
;
A
#
# COMPACT_ATOMS: atom_id res chain seq x y z
N TRP A 1 1.08 19.26 13.80
CA TRP A 1 1.11 20.52 13.06
C TRP A 1 -0.16 20.62 12.24
N GLU A 2 -0.85 21.75 12.27
CA GLU A 2 -2.03 22.02 11.45
C GLU A 2 -1.88 23.39 10.76
N LEU A 3 -2.43 23.51 9.56
CA LEU A 3 -2.48 24.75 8.80
C LEU A 3 -3.83 24.79 8.07
N ILE A 4 -4.59 25.86 8.31
CA ILE A 4 -5.87 26.11 7.63
C ILE A 4 -5.65 27.28 6.67
N ILE A 5 -5.79 27.01 5.38
CA ILE A 5 -5.73 28.05 4.34
C ILE A 5 -7.18 28.44 4.01
N PRO A 6 -7.57 29.71 4.17
CA PRO A 6 -8.93 30.15 3.87
C PRO A 6 -9.25 29.97 2.38
N PRO A 7 -10.54 29.75 2.02
CA PRO A 7 -10.95 29.68 0.63
C PRO A 7 -10.68 31.00 -0.10
N LYS A 8 -10.62 30.93 -1.44
CA LYS A 8 -10.64 32.14 -2.29
C LYS A 8 -11.95 32.92 -2.05
N PRO A 9 -12.04 34.21 -2.41
CA PRO A 9 -13.26 35.01 -2.20
C PRO A 9 -14.53 34.44 -2.84
N ASP A 10 -14.40 33.62 -3.87
CA ASP A 10 -15.50 32.90 -4.54
C ASP A 10 -15.88 31.56 -3.86
N GLY A 11 -15.23 31.22 -2.74
CA GLY A 11 -15.44 29.97 -2.00
C GLY A 11 -14.63 28.78 -2.53
N SER A 12 -13.88 28.93 -3.61
CA SER A 12 -13.11 27.83 -4.21
C SER A 12 -11.80 27.54 -3.46
N CYS A 13 -11.23 26.35 -3.70
CA CYS A 13 -9.98 25.91 -3.09
C CYS A 13 -8.82 26.85 -3.49
N PRO A 14 -7.98 27.33 -2.55
CA PRO A 14 -6.85 28.19 -2.84
C PRO A 14 -5.72 27.48 -3.60
N ILE A 15 -5.67 26.15 -3.56
CA ILE A 15 -4.65 25.34 -4.23
C ILE A 15 -5.30 24.67 -5.45
N ASP A 16 -4.82 25.03 -6.64
CA ASP A 16 -5.37 24.50 -7.88
C ASP A 16 -4.99 23.02 -8.06
N HIS A 17 -5.86 22.24 -8.71
CA HIS A 17 -5.61 20.84 -9.04
C HIS A 17 -4.28 20.69 -9.80
N LEU A 18 -3.48 19.69 -9.41
CA LEU A 18 -2.16 19.36 -9.96
C LEU A 18 -1.05 20.39 -9.74
N SER A 19 -1.31 21.48 -9.00
CA SER A 19 -0.23 22.32 -8.52
C SER A 19 0.72 21.53 -7.60
N ILE A 20 2.02 21.77 -7.71
CA ILE A 20 3.01 21.03 -6.93
C ILE A 20 3.09 21.60 -5.51
N VAL A 21 2.88 20.73 -4.52
CA VAL A 21 2.99 21.07 -3.10
C VAL A 21 4.14 20.31 -2.46
N LYS A 22 4.76 20.90 -1.43
CA LYS A 22 5.76 20.25 -0.57
C LYS A 22 5.57 20.74 0.87
N VAL A 23 5.89 19.89 1.83
CA VAL A 23 5.92 20.22 3.26
C VAL A 23 7.33 20.67 3.62
N ALA A 24 7.48 21.90 4.11
CA ALA A 24 8.75 22.40 4.60
C ALA A 24 8.97 21.96 6.06
N VAL A 25 9.99 21.12 6.29
CA VAL A 25 10.36 20.60 7.60
C VAL A 25 11.68 21.23 8.03
N LYS A 26 11.73 21.82 9.23
CA LYS A 26 12.94 22.40 9.81
C LYS A 26 13.41 21.58 11.01
N LYS A 27 14.64 21.07 10.95
CA LYS A 27 15.31 20.38 12.07
C LYS A 27 16.77 20.81 12.15
N GLY A 28 17.25 21.14 13.35
CA GLY A 28 18.65 21.54 13.55
C GLY A 28 19.09 22.75 12.72
N GLY A 29 18.16 23.66 12.39
CA GLY A 29 18.45 24.83 11.53
C GLY A 29 18.40 24.55 10.02
N VAL A 30 18.32 23.28 9.60
CA VAL A 30 18.25 22.86 8.19
C VAL A 30 16.80 22.70 7.77
N TYR A 31 16.45 23.27 6.60
CA TYR A 31 15.16 23.06 5.96
C TYR A 31 15.26 21.92 4.94
N ARG A 32 14.26 21.04 4.95
CA ARG A 32 14.06 20.00 3.93
C ARG A 32 12.64 20.09 3.41
N ASN A 33 12.49 19.95 2.09
CA ASN A 33 11.17 19.86 1.46
C ASN A 33 10.81 18.38 1.33
N LYS A 34 9.69 17.98 1.92
CA LYS A 34 9.21 16.60 1.96
C LYS A 34 7.89 16.46 1.24
N LEU A 35 7.62 15.29 0.70
CA LEU A 35 6.26 14.91 0.31
C LEU A 35 5.45 14.64 1.58
N SER A 36 4.14 14.86 1.55
CA SER A 36 3.26 14.45 2.65
C SER A 36 3.28 12.93 2.78
N PRO A 37 3.36 12.35 4.00
CA PRO A 37 3.17 10.91 4.21
C PRO A 37 1.80 10.44 3.69
N TRP A 38 0.85 11.36 3.66
CA TRP A 38 -0.54 11.18 3.24
C TRP A 38 -0.79 11.68 1.81
N ALA A 39 0.23 11.78 0.97
CA ALA A 39 0.07 12.21 -0.42
C ALA A 39 -0.83 11.21 -1.19
N HIS A 40 -1.89 11.71 -1.83
CA HIS A 40 -2.79 10.88 -2.64
C HIS A 40 -2.26 10.64 -4.06
N TYR A 41 -1.32 11.46 -4.51
CA TYR A 41 -0.70 11.34 -5.82
C TYR A 41 0.68 11.99 -5.79
N VAL A 42 1.65 11.33 -6.39
CA VAL A 42 3.01 11.84 -6.58
C VAL A 42 3.44 11.48 -7.99
N THR A 43 4.28 12.29 -8.62
CA THR A 43 4.72 12.05 -10.00
C THR A 43 6.19 12.35 -10.17
N ARG A 44 6.85 11.63 -11.09
CA ARG A 44 8.21 11.98 -11.51
C ARG A 44 8.17 13.02 -12.62
N PRO A 45 8.71 14.23 -12.41
CA PRO A 45 8.89 15.19 -13.50
C PRO A 45 9.91 14.66 -14.53
N LYS A 46 9.93 15.22 -15.74
CA LYS A 46 10.82 14.75 -16.83
C LYS A 46 12.30 15.08 -16.59
N ASP A 47 12.55 16.13 -15.84
CA ASP A 47 13.85 16.77 -15.60
C ASP A 47 14.45 16.47 -14.22
N SER A 48 13.77 15.68 -13.38
CA SER A 48 14.27 15.30 -12.05
C SER A 48 14.01 13.82 -11.76
N LEU A 49 14.91 13.24 -10.96
CA LEU A 49 14.77 11.88 -10.44
C LEU A 49 13.91 11.83 -9.18
N VAL A 50 13.78 12.96 -8.48
CA VAL A 50 12.99 13.09 -7.25
C VAL A 50 11.53 13.35 -7.61
N TYR A 51 10.63 12.59 -6.99
CA TYR A 51 9.20 12.75 -7.16
C TYR A 51 8.67 14.05 -6.54
N HIS A 52 7.61 14.58 -7.13
CA HIS A 52 6.84 15.71 -6.64
C HIS A 52 5.46 15.27 -6.21
N GLN A 53 4.78 16.07 -5.38
CA GLN A 53 3.38 15.82 -4.98
C GLN A 53 2.47 16.84 -5.69
N PRO A 54 1.81 16.45 -6.79
CA PRO A 54 0.68 17.21 -7.31
C PRO A 54 -0.48 17.21 -6.30
N PHE A 55 -1.09 18.36 -6.06
CA PHE A 55 -2.30 18.45 -5.26
C PHE A 55 -3.48 17.82 -6.00
N TYR A 56 -3.85 16.61 -5.58
CA TYR A 56 -4.87 15.82 -6.26
C TYR A 56 -6.27 16.13 -5.73
N ASN A 57 -6.91 17.13 -6.35
CA ASN A 57 -8.28 17.55 -6.11
C ASN A 57 -9.01 17.79 -7.45
N PRO A 58 -9.30 16.72 -8.23
CA PRO A 58 -9.90 16.85 -9.56
C PRO A 58 -11.27 17.54 -9.50
N PRO A 59 -11.66 18.28 -10.55
CA PRO A 59 -12.98 18.88 -10.62
C PRO A 59 -14.08 17.80 -10.65
N GLN A 60 -15.30 18.17 -10.29
CA GLN A 60 -16.42 17.23 -10.13
C GLN A 60 -16.72 16.40 -11.40
N SER A 61 -16.40 16.92 -12.59
CA SER A 61 -16.54 16.25 -13.88
C SER A 61 -15.49 15.17 -14.15
N GLU A 62 -14.35 15.22 -13.48
CA GLU A 62 -13.23 14.31 -13.66
C GLU A 62 -13.17 13.23 -12.56
N ILE A 63 -13.87 13.44 -11.44
CA ILE A 63 -14.01 12.42 -10.38
C ILE A 63 -14.74 11.20 -10.93
N TYR A 64 -14.06 10.06 -10.89
CA TYR A 64 -14.62 8.76 -11.19
C TYR A 64 -15.65 8.37 -10.13
N ARG A 65 -16.78 7.85 -10.61
CA ARG A 65 -17.84 7.30 -9.77
C ARG A 65 -18.02 5.83 -10.12
N PHE A 66 -17.81 4.96 -9.13
CA PHE A 66 -18.08 3.53 -9.26
C PHE A 66 -19.50 3.30 -9.74
N LYS A 67 -19.65 2.44 -10.75
CA LYS A 67 -20.93 2.13 -11.40
C LYS A 67 -21.41 0.74 -11.03
N PHE A 68 -20.49 -0.16 -10.70
CA PHE A 68 -20.78 -1.54 -10.40
C PHE A 68 -20.66 -1.80 -8.89
N PRO A 69 -21.56 -2.60 -8.30
CA PRO A 69 -21.43 -3.00 -6.91
C PRO A 69 -20.26 -3.97 -6.76
N LYS A 70 -19.69 -4.04 -5.56
CA LYS A 70 -18.73 -5.08 -5.21
C LYS A 70 -19.33 -6.47 -5.41
N PRO A 71 -18.59 -7.44 -5.97
CA PRO A 71 -19.05 -8.81 -6.08
C PRO A 71 -19.32 -9.44 -4.71
N GLY A 72 -20.22 -10.43 -4.67
CA GLY A 72 -20.44 -11.24 -3.47
C GLY A 72 -19.23 -12.16 -3.19
N GLN A 73 -18.93 -12.40 -1.91
CA GLN A 73 -17.77 -13.19 -1.50
C GLN A 73 -17.77 -14.57 -2.20
N PRO A 74 -16.69 -14.94 -2.91
CA PRO A 74 -16.63 -16.21 -3.61
C PRO A 74 -16.45 -17.37 -2.62
N GLU A 75 -17.07 -18.51 -2.91
CA GLU A 75 -16.90 -19.73 -2.11
C GLU A 75 -15.45 -20.23 -2.09
N SER A 76 -14.73 -20.04 -3.20
CA SER A 76 -13.31 -20.37 -3.35
C SER A 76 -12.60 -19.34 -4.21
N LEU A 77 -11.34 -19.03 -3.89
CA LEU A 77 -10.53 -18.08 -4.65
C LEU A 77 -9.72 -18.79 -5.74
N ARG A 78 -9.87 -18.30 -6.97
CA ARG A 78 -9.01 -18.59 -8.12
C ARG A 78 -8.40 -17.27 -8.51
N ILE A 79 -7.18 -17.03 -8.00
CA ILE A 79 -6.50 -15.74 -8.05
C ILE A 79 -5.59 -15.68 -9.27
N TYR A 80 -5.74 -14.62 -10.06
CA TYR A 80 -4.77 -14.23 -11.09
C TYR A 80 -3.88 -13.13 -10.53
N GLU A 81 -2.63 -13.43 -10.24
CA GLU A 81 -1.65 -12.42 -9.80
C GLU A 81 -1.14 -11.62 -11.01
N ALA A 82 -1.13 -10.29 -10.87
CA ALA A 82 -0.84 -9.39 -11.96
C ALA A 82 -0.08 -8.13 -11.52
N HIS A 83 0.77 -7.65 -12.42
CA HIS A 83 1.44 -6.35 -12.32
C HIS A 83 1.05 -5.50 -13.54
N VAL A 84 0.38 -4.37 -13.32
CA VAL A 84 -0.16 -3.52 -14.41
C VAL A 84 0.93 -3.12 -15.41
N GLY A 85 2.05 -2.59 -14.93
CA GLY A 85 3.07 -2.02 -15.82
C GLY A 85 3.70 -2.98 -16.84
N ILE A 86 3.68 -4.30 -16.61
CA ILE A 86 4.27 -5.31 -17.50
C ILE A 86 3.23 -6.14 -18.25
N SER A 87 1.96 -5.71 -18.22
CA SER A 87 0.82 -6.46 -18.74
C SER A 87 0.54 -6.25 -20.24
N SER A 88 1.49 -5.65 -20.96
CA SER A 88 1.44 -5.45 -22.41
C SER A 88 2.66 -6.09 -23.08
N TRP A 89 2.50 -6.48 -24.35
CA TRP A 89 3.63 -6.90 -25.19
C TRP A 89 4.53 -5.73 -25.63
N GLU A 90 4.05 -4.49 -25.46
CA GLU A 90 4.85 -3.30 -25.75
C GLU A 90 5.96 -3.14 -24.72
N GLY A 91 7.17 -2.80 -25.16
CA GLY A 91 8.32 -2.52 -24.28
C GLY A 91 8.21 -1.18 -23.54
N LYS A 92 7.07 -0.90 -22.91
CA LYS A 92 6.75 0.30 -22.15
C LYS A 92 5.91 -0.06 -20.92
N ILE A 93 5.81 0.85 -19.97
CA ILE A 93 4.93 0.67 -18.81
C ILE A 93 3.48 0.78 -19.30
N ASN A 94 2.71 -0.28 -19.12
CA ASN A 94 1.29 -0.32 -19.48
C ASN A 94 0.42 0.49 -18.50
N THR A 95 -0.79 0.87 -18.92
CA THR A 95 -1.68 1.73 -18.12
C THR A 95 -2.76 0.95 -17.37
N TYR A 96 -3.33 1.57 -16.32
CA TYR A 96 -4.49 1.02 -15.62
C TYR A 96 -5.70 0.83 -16.55
N ARG A 97 -5.93 1.76 -17.48
CA ARG A 97 -7.03 1.64 -18.45
C ARG A 97 -6.82 0.49 -19.43
N ASP A 98 -5.61 0.36 -19.98
CA ASP A 98 -5.30 -0.73 -20.90
C ASP A 98 -5.40 -2.09 -20.20
N PHE A 99 -4.96 -2.18 -18.94
CA PHE A 99 -5.15 -3.39 -18.13
C PHE A 99 -6.65 -3.71 -17.95
N ALA A 100 -7.44 -2.70 -17.60
CA ALA A 100 -8.87 -2.83 -17.38
C ALA A 100 -9.64 -3.27 -18.63
N ASP A 101 -9.28 -2.73 -19.79
CA ASP A 101 -10.00 -2.95 -21.05
C ASP A 101 -9.53 -4.19 -21.81
N HIS A 102 -8.28 -4.62 -21.62
CA HIS A 102 -7.70 -5.71 -22.41
C HIS A 102 -7.29 -6.94 -21.60
N VAL A 103 -6.88 -6.77 -20.33
CA VAL A 103 -6.36 -7.86 -19.51
C VAL A 103 -7.47 -8.46 -18.65
N ILE A 104 -8.29 -7.65 -17.98
CA ILE A 104 -9.41 -8.14 -17.15
C ILE A 104 -10.37 -9.04 -17.94
N PRO A 105 -10.79 -8.73 -19.19
CA PRO A 105 -11.66 -9.63 -19.95
C PRO A 105 -11.02 -11.01 -20.22
N ARG A 106 -9.70 -11.05 -20.40
CA ARG A 106 -8.95 -12.31 -20.56
C ARG A 106 -8.90 -13.10 -19.25
N ILE A 107 -8.64 -12.45 -18.12
CA ILE A 107 -8.64 -13.09 -16.80
C ILE A 107 -10.02 -13.70 -16.52
N HIS A 108 -11.08 -12.95 -16.78
CA HIS A 108 -12.46 -13.40 -16.65
C HIS A 108 -12.76 -14.61 -17.55
N SER A 109 -12.35 -14.58 -18.83
CA SER A 109 -12.63 -15.69 -19.76
C SER A 109 -11.88 -16.97 -19.42
N GLN A 110 -10.77 -16.88 -18.69
CA GLN A 110 -10.03 -18.02 -18.16
C GLN A 110 -10.64 -18.63 -16.89
N GLY A 111 -11.69 -18.01 -16.32
CA GLY A 111 -12.43 -18.55 -15.17
C GLY A 111 -11.88 -18.19 -13.78
N TYR A 112 -10.90 -17.27 -13.73
CA TYR A 112 -10.46 -16.66 -12.47
C TYR A 112 -11.56 -15.75 -11.92
N ASN A 113 -11.71 -15.72 -10.60
CA ASN A 113 -12.71 -14.90 -9.91
C ASN A 113 -12.09 -13.86 -8.96
N ALA A 114 -10.77 -13.83 -8.88
CA ALA A 114 -10.03 -12.81 -8.14
C ALA A 114 -8.77 -12.39 -8.89
N ILE A 115 -8.37 -11.14 -8.72
CA ILE A 115 -7.08 -10.59 -9.18
C ILE A 115 -6.29 -10.15 -7.96
N GLN A 116 -5.03 -10.59 -7.84
CA GLN A 116 -4.07 -10.02 -6.90
C GLN A 116 -3.27 -8.95 -7.66
N LEU A 117 -3.45 -7.69 -7.30
CA LEU A 117 -2.84 -6.56 -7.98
C LEU A 117 -1.60 -6.09 -7.23
N MET A 118 -0.44 -6.35 -7.83
CA MET A 118 0.86 -5.98 -7.29
C MET A 118 1.24 -4.55 -7.68
N ALA A 119 2.20 -3.98 -6.94
CA ALA A 119 2.88 -2.73 -7.30
C ALA A 119 1.95 -1.52 -7.51
N VAL A 120 0.87 -1.45 -6.74
CA VAL A 120 -0.08 -0.31 -6.79
C VAL A 120 0.37 0.82 -5.87
N MET A 121 0.79 0.53 -4.63
CA MET A 121 1.35 1.56 -3.75
C MET A 121 2.59 2.17 -4.41
N GLU A 122 2.70 3.50 -4.42
CA GLU A 122 3.77 4.15 -5.16
C GLU A 122 5.15 3.80 -4.63
N HIS A 123 6.05 3.51 -5.58
CA HIS A 123 7.42 3.05 -5.35
C HIS A 123 8.32 3.67 -6.42
N VAL A 124 9.38 4.38 -6.02
CA VAL A 124 10.26 5.10 -6.96
C VAL A 124 11.13 4.16 -7.79
N TYR A 125 11.55 3.03 -7.21
CA TYR A 125 12.36 2.05 -7.90
C TYR A 125 11.48 1.01 -8.61
N TYR A 126 11.26 1.16 -9.91
CA TYR A 126 10.36 0.28 -10.68
C TYR A 126 10.76 -1.20 -10.63
N ALA A 127 12.07 -1.48 -10.63
CA ALA A 127 12.58 -2.85 -10.52
C ALA A 127 12.48 -3.45 -9.10
N SER A 128 11.96 -2.70 -8.11
CA SER A 128 11.53 -3.28 -6.83
C SER A 128 10.27 -4.12 -6.95
N PHE A 129 9.59 -4.09 -8.10
CA PHE A 129 8.33 -4.81 -8.31
C PHE A 129 7.22 -4.43 -7.34
N GLY A 130 7.27 -3.20 -6.80
CA GLY A 130 6.31 -2.68 -5.83
C GLY A 130 6.78 -2.74 -4.37
N TYR A 131 7.84 -3.49 -4.05
CA TYR A 131 8.21 -3.74 -2.66
C TYR A 131 8.89 -2.55 -1.97
N GLN A 132 9.53 -1.63 -2.70
CA GLN A 132 10.17 -0.44 -2.11
C GLN A 132 9.22 0.77 -2.12
N VAL A 133 8.15 0.69 -1.31
CA VAL A 133 7.12 1.73 -1.22
C VAL A 133 7.67 3.04 -0.66
N THR A 134 7.33 4.15 -1.31
CA THR A 134 7.73 5.52 -0.93
C THR A 134 6.54 6.39 -0.52
N SER A 135 5.38 6.25 -1.16
CA SER A 135 4.16 7.03 -0.86
C SER A 135 2.97 6.10 -0.70
N PHE A 136 2.62 5.81 0.55
CA PHE A 136 1.70 4.71 0.90
C PHE A 136 0.25 4.96 0.47
N PHE A 137 -0.18 6.21 0.35
CA PHE A 137 -1.54 6.60 -0.03
C PHE A 137 -1.69 6.93 -1.52
N ALA A 138 -0.58 6.91 -2.26
CA ALA A 138 -0.56 7.25 -3.68
C ALA A 138 -0.53 5.97 -4.54
N PRO A 139 -1.39 5.86 -5.56
CA PRO A 139 -1.26 4.82 -6.57
C PRO A 139 -0.08 5.15 -7.47
N ALA A 140 0.60 4.12 -7.98
CA ALA A 140 1.78 4.25 -8.80
C ALA A 140 1.47 5.05 -10.08
N SER A 141 2.07 6.23 -10.19
CA SER A 141 1.70 7.23 -11.20
C SER A 141 2.13 6.86 -12.61
N ARG A 142 3.04 5.88 -12.73
CA ARG A 142 3.56 5.42 -14.03
C ARG A 142 2.50 4.72 -14.87
N SER A 143 1.48 4.17 -14.22
CA SER A 143 0.39 3.44 -14.89
C SER A 143 -0.87 4.30 -15.10
N GLY A 144 -0.92 5.52 -14.55
CA GLY A 144 -2.05 6.44 -14.71
C GLY A 144 -2.38 7.20 -13.42
N THR A 145 -3.54 7.86 -13.45
CA THR A 145 -4.05 8.67 -12.34
C THR A 145 -4.81 7.83 -11.30
N PRO A 146 -5.06 8.36 -10.10
CA PRO A 146 -5.99 7.76 -9.13
C PRO A 146 -7.36 7.38 -9.73
N GLU A 147 -7.94 8.23 -10.58
CA GLU A 147 -9.21 7.93 -11.23
C GLU A 147 -9.13 6.75 -12.22
N ASP A 148 -7.97 6.54 -12.85
CA ASP A 148 -7.75 5.39 -13.74
C ASP A 148 -7.64 4.08 -12.96
N LEU A 149 -7.12 4.11 -11.73
CA LEU A 149 -7.13 2.94 -10.85
C LEU A 149 -8.55 2.61 -10.37
N LYS A 150 -9.36 3.62 -10.02
CA LYS A 150 -10.79 3.40 -9.71
C LYS A 150 -11.54 2.79 -10.89
N TYR A 151 -11.26 3.26 -12.11
CA TYR A 151 -11.78 2.65 -13.33
C TYR A 151 -11.40 1.17 -13.45
N LEU A 152 -10.14 0.81 -13.20
CA LEU A 152 -9.68 -0.58 -13.23
C LEU A 152 -10.45 -1.45 -12.24
N VAL A 153 -10.60 -1.00 -10.99
CA VAL A 153 -11.32 -1.74 -9.95
C VAL A 153 -12.79 -1.91 -10.33
N ASP A 154 -13.47 -0.85 -10.78
CA ASP A 154 -14.89 -0.91 -11.20
C ASP A 154 -15.08 -1.86 -12.40
N LYS A 155 -14.11 -1.92 -13.31
CA LYS A 155 -14.11 -2.86 -14.45
C LYS A 155 -13.89 -4.32 -14.02
N ALA A 156 -13.12 -4.57 -12.96
CA ALA A 156 -13.06 -5.89 -12.35
C ALA A 156 -14.42 -6.28 -11.76
N HIS A 157 -15.07 -5.36 -11.04
CA HIS A 157 -16.39 -5.55 -10.43
C HIS A 157 -17.49 -5.76 -11.46
N GLU A 158 -17.45 -5.08 -12.61
CA GLU A 158 -18.34 -5.36 -13.76
C GLU A 158 -18.31 -6.83 -14.18
N LYS A 159 -17.14 -7.48 -14.07
CA LYS A 159 -16.92 -8.89 -14.41
C LYS A 159 -17.13 -9.83 -13.23
N GLY A 160 -17.62 -9.33 -12.09
CA GLY A 160 -17.78 -10.10 -10.87
C GLY A 160 -16.46 -10.60 -10.28
N ILE A 161 -15.34 -9.95 -10.59
CA ILE A 161 -14.00 -10.32 -10.13
C ILE A 161 -13.66 -9.55 -8.86
N PHE A 162 -13.30 -10.28 -7.80
CA PHE A 162 -12.66 -9.70 -6.62
C PHE A 162 -11.32 -9.10 -6.97
N ILE A 163 -11.00 -7.92 -6.44
CA ILE A 163 -9.67 -7.34 -6.63
C ILE A 163 -8.99 -7.11 -5.28
N LEU A 164 -7.86 -7.77 -5.10
CA LEU A 164 -7.03 -7.73 -3.90
C LEU A 164 -5.81 -6.85 -4.19
N LEU A 165 -5.36 -6.12 -3.19
CA LEU A 165 -4.18 -5.26 -3.27
C LEU A 165 -3.01 -5.87 -2.49
N ASP A 166 -1.81 -5.82 -3.07
CA ASP A 166 -0.56 -6.01 -2.30
C ASP A 166 -0.33 -4.83 -1.36
N VAL A 167 -0.31 -5.11 -0.06
CA VAL A 167 -0.02 -4.15 1.00
C VAL A 167 1.35 -4.46 1.58
N VAL A 168 2.28 -3.54 1.34
CA VAL A 168 3.65 -3.62 1.84
C VAL A 168 3.76 -2.78 3.10
N HIS A 169 3.34 -3.36 4.23
CA HIS A 169 3.47 -2.75 5.56
C HIS A 169 4.60 -3.36 6.41
N SER A 170 5.38 -4.27 5.82
CA SER A 170 6.55 -4.88 6.45
C SER A 170 7.74 -3.93 6.54
N HIS A 171 7.88 -3.01 5.59
CA HIS A 171 8.96 -2.04 5.52
C HIS A 171 8.58 -0.84 4.66
N ALA A 172 9.46 0.17 4.63
CA ALA A 172 9.40 1.29 3.69
C ALA A 172 10.76 1.48 3.00
N SER A 173 10.73 2.09 1.81
CA SER A 173 11.96 2.51 1.14
C SER A 173 12.77 3.46 2.01
N LYS A 174 14.10 3.34 1.94
CA LYS A 174 15.03 4.28 2.60
C LYS A 174 15.16 5.63 1.90
N ASN A 175 14.42 5.87 0.82
CA ASN A 175 14.41 7.16 0.12
C ASN A 175 14.02 8.30 1.06
N VAL A 176 14.89 9.31 1.14
CA VAL A 176 14.72 10.48 2.02
C VAL A 176 13.97 11.62 1.33
N ASP A 177 14.24 11.90 0.05
CA ASP A 177 13.71 13.09 -0.61
C ASP A 177 12.25 12.91 -1.08
N ASP A 178 11.88 11.69 -1.47
CA ASP A 178 10.57 11.34 -2.00
C ASP A 178 9.92 10.13 -1.30
N GLY A 179 10.47 9.72 -0.17
CA GLY A 179 9.93 8.65 0.67
C GLY A 179 9.63 9.09 2.09
N LEU A 180 9.21 8.11 2.90
CA LEU A 180 8.86 8.30 4.30
C LEU A 180 10.10 8.39 5.21
N ASN A 181 11.28 8.06 4.71
CA ASN A 181 12.52 8.06 5.50
C ASN A 181 12.92 9.48 5.93
N GLU A 182 13.39 9.60 7.17
CA GLU A 182 13.78 10.87 7.80
C GLU A 182 12.77 12.00 7.59
N TRP A 183 11.47 11.69 7.66
CA TRP A 183 10.42 12.63 7.27
C TRP A 183 10.45 13.91 8.10
N ASP A 184 10.55 13.80 9.42
CA ASP A 184 10.70 14.94 10.33
C ASP A 184 12.17 15.37 10.55
N GLY A 185 13.10 14.79 9.78
CA GLY A 185 14.54 14.95 9.93
C GLY A 185 15.19 14.04 10.99
N THR A 186 14.47 13.05 11.54
CA THR A 186 15.01 12.04 12.47
C THR A 186 14.86 10.62 11.92
N ASN A 187 15.63 9.65 12.42
CA ASN A 187 15.47 8.26 12.00
C ASN A 187 14.21 7.63 12.61
N GLY A 188 13.77 8.07 13.79
CA GLY A 188 12.71 7.45 14.59
C GLY A 188 11.25 7.82 14.30
N CYS A 189 10.96 8.70 13.34
CA CYS A 189 9.59 9.25 13.14
C CYS A 189 8.49 8.18 12.99
N TYR A 190 8.54 7.38 11.91
CA TYR A 190 7.62 6.26 11.65
C TYR A 190 8.27 4.90 11.93
N PHE A 191 9.56 4.91 12.26
CA PHE A 191 10.45 3.75 12.24
C PHE A 191 11.18 3.62 13.57
N HIS A 192 11.73 2.46 13.87
CA HIS A 192 12.67 2.39 14.99
C HIS A 192 13.93 3.21 14.69
N ASP A 193 14.48 3.90 15.70
CA ASP A 193 15.60 4.83 15.55
C ASP A 193 16.99 4.13 15.54
N ASN A 194 17.06 2.90 16.05
CA ASN A 194 18.28 2.11 16.18
C ASN A 194 18.40 1.03 15.08
N SER A 195 19.29 0.05 15.26
CA SER A 195 19.50 -1.05 14.31
C SER A 195 18.23 -1.88 14.04
N ARG A 196 17.26 -1.90 14.96
CA ARG A 196 15.93 -2.53 14.75
C ARG A 196 15.15 -1.86 13.62
N GLY A 197 15.46 -0.60 13.30
CA GLY A 197 14.78 0.18 12.27
C GLY A 197 15.29 -0.03 10.85
N PHE A 198 16.18 -1.00 10.63
CA PHE A 198 16.82 -1.22 9.35
C PHE A 198 16.83 -2.70 8.96
N HIS A 199 16.30 -3.00 7.77
CA HIS A 199 16.28 -4.35 7.21
C HIS A 199 17.48 -4.54 6.29
N SER A 200 18.53 -5.22 6.78
CA SER A 200 19.84 -5.29 6.08
C SER A 200 19.79 -5.94 4.70
N LEU A 201 18.98 -7.00 4.53
CA LEU A 201 18.86 -7.71 3.25
C LEU A 201 18.08 -6.91 2.19
N TRP A 202 17.13 -6.10 2.63
CA TRP A 202 16.26 -5.33 1.72
C TRP A 202 16.72 -3.87 1.58
N ASP A 203 17.67 -3.44 2.41
CA ASP A 203 18.18 -2.08 2.44
C ASP A 203 17.07 -1.04 2.67
N SER A 204 16.22 -1.32 3.65
CA SER A 204 14.94 -0.64 3.91
C SER A 204 14.74 -0.23 5.36
N ARG A 205 13.74 0.61 5.64
CA ARG A 205 13.35 1.05 6.99
C ARG A 205 12.22 0.18 7.55
N LEU A 206 12.26 -0.09 8.86
CA LEU A 206 11.28 -0.92 9.57
C LEU A 206 10.43 -0.08 10.52
N PHE A 207 9.11 -0.22 10.40
CA PHE A 207 8.12 0.55 11.16
C PHE A 207 8.24 0.31 12.66
N ASP A 208 8.00 1.35 13.44
CA ASP A 208 7.75 1.20 14.87
C ASP A 208 6.25 1.02 15.12
N TYR A 209 5.80 -0.24 15.18
CA TYR A 209 4.39 -0.59 15.38
C TYR A 209 3.87 -0.24 16.78
N THR A 210 4.72 0.18 17.72
CA THR A 210 4.30 0.62 19.06
C THR A 210 3.78 2.07 19.06
N GLN A 211 4.11 2.85 18.03
CA GLN A 211 3.72 4.25 17.94
C GLN A 211 2.27 4.41 17.47
N ILE A 212 1.48 5.16 18.22
CA ILE A 212 0.07 5.43 17.90
C ILE A 212 -0.09 6.06 16.51
N GLU A 213 0.79 7.00 16.13
CA GLU A 213 0.70 7.67 14.83
C GLU A 213 1.14 6.75 13.67
N THR A 214 2.05 5.80 13.91
CA THR A 214 2.36 4.74 12.94
C THR A 214 1.17 3.80 12.78
N LEU A 215 0.53 3.39 13.88
CA LEU A 215 -0.70 2.59 13.82
C LEU A 215 -1.82 3.32 13.09
N ARG A 216 -2.03 4.62 13.39
CA ARG A 216 -2.99 5.47 12.70
C ARG A 216 -2.71 5.52 11.21
N PHE A 217 -1.45 5.72 10.83
CA PHE A 217 -1.01 5.75 9.44
C PHE A 217 -1.34 4.45 8.71
N LEU A 218 -0.88 3.31 9.22
CA LEU A 218 -1.04 2.01 8.57
C LEU A 218 -2.50 1.53 8.55
N LEU A 219 -3.26 1.71 9.63
CA LEU A 219 -4.69 1.33 9.66
C LEU A 219 -5.54 2.24 8.77
N SER A 220 -5.24 3.53 8.73
CA SER A 220 -5.91 4.46 7.82
C SER A 220 -5.55 4.17 6.37
N ASN A 221 -4.35 3.68 6.09
CA ASN A 221 -3.94 3.25 4.75
C ASN A 221 -4.80 2.07 4.26
N LEU A 222 -5.01 1.06 5.10
CA LEU A 222 -5.90 -0.05 4.77
C LEU A 222 -7.33 0.44 4.48
N ARG A 223 -7.86 1.33 5.32
CA ARG A 223 -9.18 1.95 5.10
C ARG A 223 -9.22 2.73 3.78
N TRP A 224 -8.17 3.48 3.48
CA TRP A 224 -8.05 4.31 2.28
C TRP A 224 -8.19 3.48 1.01
N TRP A 225 -7.47 2.37 0.91
CA TRP A 225 -7.55 1.51 -0.27
C TRP A 225 -8.93 0.85 -0.44
N VAL A 226 -9.64 0.53 0.64
CA VAL A 226 -11.01 -0.01 0.54
C VAL A 226 -12.02 1.09 0.16
N GLU A 227 -12.01 2.23 0.85
CA GLU A 227 -13.05 3.27 0.68
C GLU A 227 -12.84 4.11 -0.58
N GLU A 228 -11.59 4.49 -0.90
CA GLU A 228 -11.31 5.37 -2.04
C GLU A 228 -11.27 4.60 -3.36
N TYR A 229 -10.67 3.39 -3.35
CA TYR A 229 -10.42 2.63 -4.56
C TYR A 229 -11.28 1.37 -4.69
N GLY A 230 -12.02 0.98 -3.67
CA GLY A 230 -12.96 -0.13 -3.77
C GLY A 230 -12.32 -1.52 -3.71
N PHE A 231 -11.05 -1.67 -3.32
CA PHE A 231 -10.41 -2.99 -3.19
C PHE A 231 -11.20 -3.91 -2.24
N ASP A 232 -11.25 -5.20 -2.57
CA ASP A 232 -12.03 -6.22 -1.86
C ASP A 232 -11.22 -6.99 -0.82
N GLY A 233 -9.95 -6.63 -0.68
CA GLY A 233 -9.05 -7.29 0.24
C GLY A 233 -7.60 -7.01 -0.04
N PHE A 234 -6.75 -7.69 0.72
CA PHE A 234 -5.33 -7.44 0.75
C PHE A 234 -4.52 -8.73 0.81
N ARG A 235 -3.35 -8.73 0.17
CA ARG A 235 -2.23 -9.57 0.57
C ARG A 235 -1.25 -8.72 1.36
N PHE A 236 -0.93 -9.13 2.58
CA PHE A 236 0.12 -8.51 3.38
C PHE A 236 1.45 -9.17 3.01
N ASP A 237 2.35 -8.39 2.42
CA ASP A 237 3.64 -8.88 1.93
C ASP A 237 4.74 -8.76 2.99
N GLY A 238 5.65 -9.74 2.99
CA GLY A 238 6.75 -9.80 3.94
C GLY A 238 6.32 -10.05 5.38
N VAL A 239 5.19 -10.74 5.62
CA VAL A 239 4.70 -11.01 6.98
C VAL A 239 5.70 -11.84 7.79
N THR A 240 6.51 -12.69 7.14
CA THR A 240 7.62 -13.38 7.83
C THR A 240 8.64 -12.39 8.41
N SER A 241 8.96 -11.31 7.67
CA SER A 241 9.87 -10.26 8.15
C SER A 241 9.27 -9.47 9.32
N MET A 242 7.95 -9.30 9.31
CA MET A 242 7.23 -8.67 10.42
C MET A 242 7.24 -9.54 11.68
N LEU A 243 6.95 -10.84 11.55
CA LEU A 243 6.70 -11.72 12.69
C LEU A 243 7.94 -12.02 13.53
N TYR A 244 9.14 -11.87 12.98
CA TYR A 244 10.39 -12.22 13.66
C TYR A 244 11.40 -11.08 13.67
N HIS A 245 12.09 -10.88 14.79
CA HIS A 245 13.17 -9.90 14.89
C HIS A 245 14.39 -10.23 14.02
N THR A 246 14.61 -11.51 13.70
CA THR A 246 15.58 -11.97 12.68
C THR A 246 15.06 -11.83 11.25
N HIS A 247 13.79 -11.49 11.08
CA HIS A 247 13.08 -11.39 9.80
C HIS A 247 13.02 -12.71 9.01
N GLY A 248 13.22 -13.85 9.69
CA GLY A 248 13.36 -15.16 9.06
C GLY A 248 14.68 -15.35 8.30
N ILE A 249 15.63 -14.42 8.43
CA ILE A 249 16.94 -14.51 7.77
C ILE A 249 17.80 -15.53 8.52
N ALA A 250 18.16 -16.61 7.81
CA ALA A 250 18.99 -17.71 8.32
C ALA A 250 18.40 -18.51 9.50
N ASP A 251 17.08 -18.39 9.75
CA ASP A 251 16.40 -19.20 10.75
C ASP A 251 16.16 -20.61 10.22
N ALA A 252 16.62 -21.61 10.98
CA ALA A 252 16.34 -23.02 10.71
C ALA A 252 14.92 -23.35 11.18
N LEU A 253 13.91 -23.02 10.38
CA LEU A 253 12.50 -23.17 10.73
C LEU A 253 12.03 -24.61 10.48
N SER A 254 12.55 -25.55 11.26
CA SER A 254 12.36 -27.01 11.06
C SER A 254 11.06 -27.57 11.65
N GLY A 255 10.10 -26.72 12.03
CA GLY A 255 8.78 -27.12 12.52
C GLY A 255 8.60 -27.20 14.05
N GLY A 256 9.61 -26.87 14.84
CA GLY A 256 9.52 -26.80 16.31
C GLY A 256 8.68 -25.59 16.78
N TYR A 257 7.80 -25.79 17.77
CA TYR A 257 6.93 -24.72 18.27
C TYR A 257 7.70 -23.58 18.96
N ASP A 258 8.84 -23.88 19.57
CA ASP A 258 9.75 -22.92 20.17
C ASP A 258 10.34 -21.93 19.16
N MET A 259 10.47 -22.34 17.89
CA MET A 259 10.89 -21.48 16.79
C MET A 259 9.79 -20.49 16.40
N TYR A 260 8.54 -20.87 16.60
CA TYR A 260 7.37 -20.05 16.29
C TYR A 260 6.91 -19.16 17.44
N PHE A 261 7.20 -19.56 18.69
CA PHE A 261 6.69 -18.94 19.92
C PHE A 261 7.80 -18.70 20.95
N GLY A 262 8.84 -17.98 20.54
CA GLY A 262 9.96 -17.60 21.40
C GLY A 262 10.16 -16.08 21.49
N LEU A 263 11.24 -15.66 22.14
CA LEU A 263 11.63 -14.24 22.25
C LEU A 263 11.98 -13.59 20.89
N ASN A 264 12.12 -14.38 19.84
CA ASN A 264 12.34 -13.87 18.49
C ASN A 264 11.06 -13.34 17.83
N VAL A 265 9.88 -13.67 18.36
CA VAL A 265 8.61 -13.19 17.81
C VAL A 265 8.47 -11.70 18.10
N ASP A 266 8.27 -10.90 17.06
CA ASP A 266 7.94 -9.49 17.22
C ASP A 266 6.46 -9.36 17.59
N THR A 267 6.20 -9.17 18.89
CA THR A 267 4.84 -9.02 19.39
C THR A 267 4.18 -7.72 18.94
N ASP A 268 4.96 -6.68 18.65
CA ASP A 268 4.45 -5.37 18.26
C ASP A 268 3.83 -5.45 16.86
N SER A 269 4.53 -6.08 15.93
CA SER A 269 4.03 -6.32 14.57
C SER A 269 2.84 -7.28 14.56
N LEU A 270 2.85 -8.31 15.41
CA LEU A 270 1.73 -9.24 15.55
C LEU A 270 0.47 -8.53 16.05
N VAL A 271 0.60 -7.66 17.06
CA VAL A 271 -0.51 -6.82 17.55
C VAL A 271 -1.04 -5.93 16.44
N TYR A 272 -0.18 -5.31 15.63
CA TYR A 272 -0.60 -4.54 14.47
C TYR A 272 -1.41 -5.40 13.47
N LEU A 273 -0.93 -6.60 13.11
CA LEU A 273 -1.64 -7.49 12.19
C LEU A 273 -3.00 -7.96 12.75
N MET A 274 -3.07 -8.23 14.05
CA MET A 274 -4.34 -8.57 14.73
C MET A 274 -5.32 -7.38 14.71
N LEU A 275 -4.84 -6.17 14.99
CA LEU A 275 -5.64 -4.94 14.92
C LEU A 275 -6.13 -4.68 13.50
N ALA A 276 -5.26 -4.81 12.50
CA ALA A 276 -5.58 -4.65 11.09
C ALA A 276 -6.68 -5.63 10.66
N ASN A 277 -6.50 -6.93 10.92
CA ASN A 277 -7.51 -7.94 10.60
C ASN A 277 -8.82 -7.70 11.35
N SER A 278 -8.78 -7.47 12.67
CA SER A 278 -9.99 -7.22 13.44
C SER A 278 -10.73 -5.96 12.99
N PHE A 279 -10.01 -4.89 12.62
CA PHE A 279 -10.61 -3.67 12.09
C PHE A 279 -11.28 -3.93 10.74
N LEU A 280 -10.55 -4.54 9.81
CA LEU A 280 -11.01 -4.79 8.45
C LEU A 280 -12.25 -5.67 8.42
N HIS A 281 -12.22 -6.83 9.10
CA HIS A 281 -13.33 -7.78 9.10
C HIS A 281 -14.58 -7.27 9.83
N ARG A 282 -14.42 -6.39 10.84
CA ARG A 282 -15.56 -5.74 11.50
C ARG A 282 -16.19 -4.66 10.64
N LYS A 283 -15.38 -3.89 9.90
CA LYS A 283 -15.85 -2.75 9.12
C LYS A 283 -16.31 -3.15 7.71
N PHE A 284 -15.67 -4.16 7.12
CA PHE A 284 -15.90 -4.65 5.76
C PHE A 284 -16.10 -6.17 5.80
N PRO A 285 -17.32 -6.67 6.08
CA PRO A 285 -17.55 -8.10 6.38
C PRO A 285 -17.12 -9.09 5.29
N ASN A 286 -17.12 -8.67 4.01
CA ASN A 286 -16.76 -9.53 2.88
C ASN A 286 -15.27 -9.39 2.48
N ILE A 287 -14.46 -8.66 3.25
CA ILE A 287 -13.07 -8.42 2.91
C ILE A 287 -12.24 -9.70 3.06
N ILE A 288 -11.30 -9.90 2.15
CA ILE A 288 -10.36 -11.02 2.22
C ILE A 288 -8.98 -10.51 2.61
N THR A 289 -8.33 -11.15 3.56
CA THR A 289 -6.93 -10.91 3.91
C THR A 289 -6.12 -12.18 3.69
N ILE A 290 -4.99 -12.03 3.00
CA ILE A 290 -4.00 -13.07 2.69
C ILE A 290 -2.67 -12.62 3.30
N ALA A 291 -1.89 -13.54 3.87
CA ALA A 291 -0.55 -13.23 4.36
C ALA A 291 0.50 -14.00 3.55
N GLU A 292 1.52 -13.28 3.10
CA GLU A 292 2.70 -13.88 2.50
C GLU A 292 3.67 -14.31 3.62
N VAL A 293 3.63 -15.61 3.93
CA VAL A 293 4.51 -16.22 4.94
C VAL A 293 5.25 -17.40 4.33
N LEU A 294 6.56 -17.50 4.56
CA LEU A 294 7.39 -18.62 4.11
C LEU A 294 7.24 -19.88 5.00
N LEU A 295 6.34 -19.84 5.98
CA LEU A 295 6.22 -20.80 7.07
C LEU A 295 4.82 -21.39 7.18
N PHE A 296 4.77 -22.67 7.53
CA PHE A 296 3.56 -23.33 8.01
C PHE A 296 3.29 -22.94 9.47
N LEU A 297 2.80 -21.72 9.67
CA LEU A 297 2.39 -21.27 11.00
C LEU A 297 0.92 -21.67 11.27
N LEU A 298 0.71 -22.94 11.60
CA LEU A 298 -0.62 -23.56 11.68
C LEU A 298 -1.59 -22.90 12.70
N LEU A 299 -1.08 -22.10 13.65
CA LEU A 299 -1.85 -21.60 14.79
C LEU A 299 -2.17 -20.11 14.78
N LEU A 300 -1.50 -19.25 14.01
CA LEU A 300 -1.91 -17.83 13.84
C LEU A 300 -2.78 -17.61 12.60
N LEU A 301 -3.02 -18.63 11.78
CA LEU A 301 -3.90 -18.56 10.61
C LEU A 301 -5.25 -17.88 10.90
N PRO A 302 -6.00 -18.18 11.99
CA PRO A 302 -7.28 -17.51 12.26
C PRO A 302 -7.17 -16.01 12.57
N PHE A 303 -5.98 -15.55 13.00
CA PHE A 303 -5.70 -14.15 13.33
C PHE A 303 -5.09 -13.37 12.16
N ILE A 304 -4.62 -14.08 11.13
CA ILE A 304 -3.84 -13.54 10.02
C ILE A 304 -4.59 -13.67 8.68
N THR A 305 -5.43 -14.70 8.49
CA THR A 305 -6.21 -14.95 7.26
C THR A 305 -7.49 -15.78 7.50
N LEU A 306 -8.61 -15.34 6.93
CA LEU A 306 -9.89 -16.06 6.78
C LEU A 306 -10.58 -16.56 8.07
N ASN A 307 -11.58 -15.79 8.54
CA ASN A 307 -12.65 -16.33 9.37
C ASN A 307 -13.72 -16.94 8.44
N TYR A 308 -13.76 -18.27 8.35
CA TYR A 308 -14.99 -18.98 8.00
C TYR A 308 -15.69 -19.33 9.32
N TYR A 309 -16.81 -18.69 9.59
CA TYR A 309 -17.85 -19.20 10.49
C TYR A 309 -19.15 -19.31 9.69
#